data_AF-A0A7Y5L814-F1
#
_entry.id   AF-A0A7Y5L814-F1
#
_cell.length_a   1.000
_cell.length_b   1.000
_cell.length_c   1.000
_cell.angle_alpha   90.00
_cell.angle_beta   90.00
_cell.angle_gamma   90.00
#
_symmetry.space_group_name_H-M   'P 1'
#
loop_
_entity.id
_entity.type
_entity.pdbx_description
1 polymer ?
#
loop_
_entity_poly.entity_id
_entity_poly.type
_entity_poly.pdbx_seq_one_letter_code
_entity_poly.pdbx_strand_id
1 'polypeptide(L)'
;MAKPFILSGYIDHAMAQAEYDKLEDGKFAGRISACKGVIAFAQTLHACENELRSTLEDWLLVGLKLGHQLPVIDGIDLNGEPVYESMDTVQA
;
A
#
# COMPACT_ATOMS: atom_id res chain seq x y z
N MET A 1 -0.88 17.06 16.14
CA MET A 1 -1.46 16.14 15.15
C MET A 1 -0.63 14.88 15.18
N ALA A 2 -1.24 13.70 15.35
CA ALA A 2 -0.51 12.43 15.36
C ALA A 2 0.23 12.28 14.02
N LYS A 3 1.53 12.01 14.05
CA LYS A 3 2.30 11.63 12.87
C LYS A 3 1.68 10.32 12.37
N PRO A 4 0.99 10.28 11.23
CA PRO A 4 0.48 9.02 10.72
C PRO A 4 1.66 8.05 10.64
N PHE A 5 1.48 6.82 11.10
CA PHE A 5 2.51 5.80 10.96
C PHE A 5 2.88 5.73 9.48
N ILE A 6 4.16 5.93 9.16
CA ILE A 6 4.62 6.19 7.79
C ILE A 6 4.17 5.07 6.84
N LEU A 7 4.19 3.81 7.32
CA LEU A 7 3.79 2.65 6.54
C LEU A 7 2.28 2.61 6.24
N SER A 8 1.41 2.85 7.24
CA SER A 8 -0.04 2.87 7.02
C SER A 8 -0.45 4.05 6.15
N GLY A 9 0.20 5.21 6.34
CA GLY A 9 0.02 6.36 5.47
C GLY A 9 0.35 6.02 4.02
N TYR A 10 1.52 5.42 3.76
CA TYR A 10 1.90 5.01 2.42
C TYR A 10 0.86 4.08 1.77
N ILE A 11 0.37 3.07 2.51
CA ILE A 11 -0.65 2.14 2.02
C ILE A 11 -1.95 2.88 1.69
N ASP A 12 -2.42 3.74 2.58
CA ASP A 12 -3.68 4.48 2.37
C ASP A 12 -3.58 5.45 1.19
N HIS A 13 -2.46 6.17 1.04
CA HIS A 13 -2.22 7.05 -0.10
C HIS A 13 -2.10 6.27 -1.42
N ALA A 14 -1.51 5.07 -1.40
CA ALA A 14 -1.43 4.21 -2.58
C ALA A 14 -2.82 3.67 -2.97
N MET A 15 -3.61 3.21 -2.00
CA MET A 15 -4.97 2.73 -2.21
C MET A 15 -5.90 3.84 -2.72
N ALA A 16 -5.70 5.10 -2.28
CA ALA A 16 -6.43 6.25 -2.80
C ALA A 16 -6.17 6.53 -4.29
N GLN A 17 -5.08 6.00 -4.86
CA GLN A 17 -4.74 6.08 -6.28
C GLN A 17 -5.14 4.82 -7.06
N ALA A 18 -5.87 3.88 -6.44
CA ALA A 18 -6.31 2.67 -7.09
C ALA A 18 -7.33 2.96 -8.21
N GLU A 19 -7.13 2.32 -9.36
CA GLU A 19 -8.04 2.34 -10.49
C GLU A 19 -8.81 1.01 -10.54
N TYR A 20 -10.12 1.09 -10.75
CA TYR A 20 -10.99 -0.08 -10.82
C TYR A 20 -11.74 -0.13 -12.15
N ASP A 21 -11.69 -1.29 -12.80
CA ASP A 21 -12.37 -1.59 -14.06
C ASP A 21 -13.39 -2.72 -13.83
N LYS A 22 -14.62 -2.54 -14.30
CA LYS A 22 -15.61 -3.63 -14.33
C LYS A 22 -15.41 -4.44 -15.61
N LEU A 23 -15.22 -5.75 -15.46
CA LEU A 23 -14.94 -6.67 -16.56
C LEU A 23 -16.22 -7.24 -17.19
N GLU A 24 -16.09 -7.79 -18.40
CA GLU A 24 -17.18 -8.40 -19.16
C GLU A 24 -17.79 -9.63 -18.47
N ASP A 25 -16.97 -10.36 -17.70
CA ASP A 25 -17.40 -11.53 -16.90
C ASP A 25 -18.12 -11.15 -15.59
N GLY A 26 -18.36 -9.86 -15.36
CA GLY A 26 -19.04 -9.32 -14.19
C GLY A 26 -18.15 -9.12 -12.96
N LYS A 27 -16.85 -9.46 -13.03
CA LYS A 27 -15.88 -9.18 -11.96
C LYS A 27 -15.37 -7.74 -12.02
N PHE A 28 -14.63 -7.37 -11.00
CA PHE A 28 -13.86 -6.14 -10.90
C PHE A 28 -12.38 -6.47 -10.96
N ALA A 29 -11.62 -5.65 -11.68
CA ALA A 29 -10.17 -5.60 -11.63
C ALA A 29 -9.76 -4.30 -10.92
N GLY A 30 -8.80 -4.37 -10.01
CA GLY A 30 -8.21 -3.23 -9.33
C GLY A 30 -6.71 -3.20 -9.55
N ARG A 31 -6.13 -2.03 -9.80
CA ARG A 31 -4.68 -1.85 -9.93
C ARG A 31 -4.22 -0.53 -9.33
N ILE A 32 -2.94 -0.46 -8.97
CA ILE A 32 -2.30 0.79 -8.56
C ILE A 32 -1.18 1.11 -9.53
N SER A 33 -1.38 2.10 -10.40
CA SER A 33 -0.47 2.42 -11.51
C SER A 33 0.97 2.74 -11.05
N ALA A 34 1.12 3.34 -9.87
CA ALA A 34 2.43 3.60 -9.27
C ALA A 34 3.16 2.32 -8.80
N CYS A 35 2.41 1.33 -8.31
CA CYS A 35 2.93 0.07 -7.75
C CYS A 35 2.86 -1.04 -8.81
N LYS A 36 3.86 -1.10 -9.69
CA LYS A 36 3.90 -2.08 -10.79
C LYS A 36 3.79 -3.52 -10.27
N GLY A 37 2.83 -4.25 -10.83
CA GLY A 37 2.53 -5.64 -10.46
C GLY A 37 1.48 -5.80 -9.37
N VAL A 38 1.02 -4.72 -8.73
CA VAL A 38 -0.09 -4.74 -7.78
C VAL A 38 -1.41 -4.70 -8.54
N ILE A 39 -2.06 -5.86 -8.63
CA ILE A 39 -3.34 -6.05 -9.30
C ILE A 39 -4.18 -7.07 -8.52
N ALA A 40 -5.48 -6.87 -8.47
CA ALA A 40 -6.43 -7.78 -7.84
C ALA A 40 -7.68 -7.95 -8.69
N PHE A 41 -8.39 -9.07 -8.48
CA PHE A 41 -9.65 -9.35 -9.16
C PHE A 41 -10.65 -9.96 -8.17
N ALA A 42 -11.90 -9.50 -8.19
CA ALA A 42 -12.95 -10.08 -7.35
C ALA A 42 -14.35 -9.90 -7.93
N GLN A 43 -15.33 -10.63 -7.38
CA GLN A 43 -16.73 -10.58 -7.83
C GLN A 43 -17.42 -9.25 -7.47
N THR A 44 -16.96 -8.54 -6.45
CA THR A 44 -17.53 -7.26 -6.02
C THR A 44 -16.43 -6.22 -5.89
N LEU A 45 -16.78 -4.95 -6.04
CA LEU A 45 -15.84 -3.84 -5.90
C LEU A 45 -15.17 -3.85 -4.52
N HIS A 46 -15.95 -4.02 -3.45
CA HIS A 46 -15.43 -4.06 -2.09
C HIS A 46 -14.47 -5.23 -1.84
N ALA A 47 -14.78 -6.42 -2.38
CA ALA A 47 -13.86 -7.55 -2.29
C ALA A 47 -12.57 -7.29 -3.08
N CYS A 48 -12.68 -6.62 -4.23
CA CYS A 48 -11.53 -6.26 -5.06
C CYS A 48 -10.62 -5.24 -4.36
N GLU A 49 -11.20 -4.26 -3.67
CA GLU A 49 -10.48 -3.27 -2.87
C GLU A 49 -9.73 -3.91 -1.70
N ASN A 50 -10.38 -4.83 -0.97
CA ASN A 50 -9.75 -5.58 0.12
C ASN A 50 -8.58 -6.45 -0.38
N GLU A 51 -8.78 -7.17 -1.49
CA GLU A 51 -7.74 -8.01 -2.11
C GLU A 51 -6.58 -7.17 -2.64
N LEU A 52 -6.87 -6.00 -3.25
CA LEU A 52 -5.85 -5.08 -3.74
C LEU A 52 -5.01 -4.54 -2.59
N ARG A 53 -5.62 -4.20 -1.45
CA ARG A 53 -4.89 -3.80 -0.24
C ARG A 53 -3.97 -4.90 0.27
N SER A 54 -4.46 -6.14 0.37
CA SER A 54 -3.62 -7.29 0.79
C SER A 54 -2.45 -7.49 -0.17
N THR A 55 -2.70 -7.42 -1.48
CA THR A 55 -1.67 -7.57 -2.51
C THR A 55 -0.62 -6.46 -2.41
N LEU A 56 -1.05 -5.22 -2.15
CA LEU A 56 -0.15 -4.08 -1.92
C LEU A 56 0.73 -4.28 -0.69
N GLU A 57 0.16 -4.75 0.42
CA GLU A 57 0.90 -5.02 1.67
C GLU A 57 1.98 -6.09 1.46
N ASP A 58 1.64 -7.19 0.78
CA ASP A 58 2.60 -8.26 0.44
C ASP A 58 3.69 -7.77 -0.51
N TRP A 59 3.30 -7.01 -1.55
CA TRP A 59 4.23 -6.40 -2.51
C TRP A 59 5.21 -5.45 -1.80
N LEU A 60 4.72 -4.66 -0.86
CA LEU A 60 5.52 -3.74 -0.06
C LEU A 60 6.49 -4.49 0.85
N LEU A 61 6.03 -5.54 1.53
CA LEU A 61 6.87 -6.37 2.39
C LEU A 61 8.03 -7.00 1.62
N VAL A 62 7.76 -7.55 0.44
CA VAL A 62 8.81 -8.12 -0.44
C VAL A 62 9.76 -7.04 -0.92
N GLY A 63 9.24 -5.89 -1.36
CA GLY A 63 10.06 -4.78 -1.84
C GLY A 63 11.01 -4.25 -0.78
N LEU A 64 10.54 -4.04 0.45
CA LEU A 64 11.37 -3.62 1.58
C LEU A 64 12.43 -4.67 1.94
N LYS A 65 12.04 -5.95 2.04
CA LYS A 65 12.96 -7.03 2.43
C LYS A 65 14.08 -7.26 1.42
N LEU A 66 13.81 -7.02 0.13
CA LEU A 66 14.78 -7.20 -0.95
C LEU A 66 15.49 -5.90 -1.35
N GLY A 67 15.19 -4.77 -0.70
CA GLY A 67 15.78 -3.47 -1.01
C GLY A 67 15.42 -2.94 -2.40
N HIS A 68 14.23 -3.28 -2.90
CA HIS A 68 13.73 -2.77 -4.17
C HIS A 68 13.41 -1.28 -4.06
N GLN A 69 13.55 -0.58 -5.19
CA GLN A 69 13.12 0.81 -5.29
C GLN A 69 11.59 0.89 -5.34
N LEU A 70 11.01 1.43 -4.27
CA LEU A 70 9.59 1.70 -4.11
C LEU A 70 9.24 3.08 -4.66
N PRO A 71 8.06 3.27 -5.28
CA PRO A 71 7.64 4.59 -5.74
C PRO A 71 7.42 5.52 -4.54
N VAL A 72 7.71 6.81 -4.71
CA VAL A 72 7.34 7.83 -3.73
C VAL A 72 5.86 8.16 -3.92
N ILE A 73 5.07 8.01 -2.87
CA ILE A 73 3.61 8.20 -2.92
C ILE A 73 3.23 9.32 -1.96
N ASP A 74 2.63 10.38 -2.50
CA ASP A 74 2.22 11.59 -1.76
C ASP A 74 3.33 12.16 -0.85
N GLY A 75 4.56 12.16 -1.35
CA GLY A 75 5.74 12.64 -0.62
C GLY A 75 6.31 11.65 0.42
N ILE A 76 5.70 10.48 0.59
CA ILE A 76 6.23 9.41 1.46
C ILE A 76 7.24 8.58 0.67
N ASP A 77 8.50 8.62 1.11
CA ASP A 77 9.60 7.83 0.58
C ASP A 77 9.99 6.73 1.57
N LEU A 78 9.89 5.47 1.14
CA LEU A 78 10.21 4.28 1.93
C LEU A 78 11.58 3.67 1.57
N ASN A 79 12.35 4.30 0.69
CA ASN A 79 13.65 3.78 0.24
C ASN A 79 14.82 4.12 1.17
N GLY A 80 14.57 4.92 2.21
CA GLY A 80 15.58 5.32 3.20
C GLY A 80 15.73 4.34 4.37
N GLU A 81 16.81 4.51 5.12
CA GLU A 81 17.01 3.79 6.39
C GLU A 81 15.91 4.17 7.39
N PRO A 82 15.27 3.20 8.07
CA PRO A 82 14.26 3.49 9.07
C PRO A 82 14.89 4.26 10.24
N VAL A 83 14.41 5.48 10.47
CA VAL A 83 14.81 6.27 11.65
C VAL A 83 14.02 5.74 12.85
N TYR A 84 14.68 4.92 13.67
CA TYR A 84 14.11 4.47 14.94
C TYR A 84 14.21 5.59 15.98
N GLU A 85 13.10 6.31 16.20
CA GLU A 85 12.95 7.11 17.42
C GLU A 85 12.48 6.17 18.53
N SER A 86 13.21 6.17 19.66
CA SER A 86 12.82 5.43 20.85
C SER A 86 11.38 5.79 21.21
N MET A 87 10.48 4.81 21.18
CA MET A 87 9.21 4.93 21.87
C MET A 87 9.53 4.74 23.36
N ASP A 88 10.12 5.76 23.99
CA ASP A 88 10.34 5.75 25.43
C ASP A 88 9.01 5.49 26.09
N THR A 89 8.87 4.30 26.70
CA THR A 89 7.73 3.95 27.50
C THR A 89 7.63 5.00 28.59
N VAL A 90 6.52 5.75 28.61
CA VAL A 90 6.21 6.66 29.72
C VAL A 90 6.35 5.88 31.02
N GLN A 91 7.43 6.16 31.77
CA GLN A 91 7.61 5.60 33.11
C GLN A 91 6.49 6.19 33.97
N ALA A 92 5.67 5.29 34.50
CA ALA A 92 4.52 5.57 35.35
C ALA A 92 4.90 6.28 36.66
#